data_AF-B0NLK5-F1
#
_entry.id   AF-B0NLK5-F1
#
_cell.length_a   1.000
_cell.length_b   1.000
_cell.length_c   1.000
_cell.angle_alpha   90.00
_cell.angle_beta   90.00
_cell.angle_gamma   90.00
#
_symmetry.space_group_name_H-M   'P 1'
#
loop_
_entity.id
_entity.type
_entity.pdbx_description
1 polymer ?
#
loop_
_entity_poly.entity_id
_entity_poly.type
_entity_poly.pdbx_seq_one_letter_code
_entity_poly.pdbx_strand_id
1 'polypeptide(L)'
;MENARAFFDYVRDYMIEEIKKGETYKVKEELYPSLGNVDYYRLTEYVEKVANKLFSMCKEDRPIYAKLMIECINIYYGICYDSVEMVTTDVINKKTGKSRKEKEYVYIYEFKGEKFDMSAAMSDIDDFVEAVFGLFLDFGVDVYSIIKKLEEKAARSDCYDELEDILAFAANGPVFNLNKGIRKKLPRAKTTEQVDVIRTFIKSAGVKYKDDTALAEFISWLCGGTEDSVRKNGIVPNTGYGNEKELKKQFANIGIDYDKGTIKH
;
A
#
# COMPACT_ATOMS: atom_id res chain seq x y z
N MET A 1 11.89 1.20 8.83
CA MET A 1 11.36 1.93 9.98
C MET A 1 10.89 3.34 9.62
N GLU A 2 11.62 4.12 8.81
CA GLU A 2 11.23 5.50 8.45
C GLU A 2 9.81 5.62 7.90
N ASN A 3 9.40 4.71 7.00
CA ASN A 3 8.03 4.72 6.45
C ASN A 3 6.94 4.42 7.50
N ALA A 4 7.19 3.53 8.46
CA ALA A 4 6.25 3.27 9.54
C ALA A 4 6.15 4.47 10.48
N ARG A 5 7.30 5.02 10.91
CA ARG A 5 7.33 6.24 11.72
C ARG A 5 6.59 7.39 11.02
N ALA A 6 6.85 7.62 9.74
CA ALA A 6 6.20 8.67 8.97
C ALA A 6 4.68 8.46 8.85
N PHE A 7 4.21 7.22 8.74
CA PHE A 7 2.79 6.91 8.80
C PHE A 7 2.18 7.29 10.15
N PHE A 8 2.77 6.84 11.26
CA PHE A 8 2.26 7.17 12.60
C PHE A 8 2.32 8.66 12.92
N ASP A 9 3.39 9.36 12.51
CA ASP A 9 3.47 10.82 12.61
C ASP A 9 2.35 11.49 11.79
N TYR A 10 2.07 11.00 10.59
CA TYR A 10 0.94 11.47 9.79
C TYR A 10 -0.42 11.26 10.47
N VAL A 11 -0.68 10.08 11.04
CA VAL A 11 -1.94 9.81 11.76
C VAL A 11 -2.10 10.76 12.94
N ARG A 12 -1.04 10.95 13.74
CA ARG A 12 -1.05 11.91 14.86
C ARG A 12 -1.35 13.33 14.38
N ASP A 13 -0.65 13.79 13.36
CA ASP A 13 -0.80 15.16 12.86
C ASP A 13 -2.20 15.37 12.27
N TYR A 14 -2.74 14.36 11.56
CA TYR A 14 -4.12 14.34 11.07
C TYR A 14 -5.13 14.49 12.21
N MET A 15 -5.04 13.68 13.27
CA MET A 15 -5.95 13.77 14.42
C MET A 15 -5.94 15.17 15.05
N ILE A 16 -4.75 15.74 15.24
CA ILE A 16 -4.59 17.08 15.80
C ILE A 16 -5.23 18.14 14.89
N GLU A 17 -5.10 18.00 13.57
CA GLU A 17 -5.72 18.91 12.60
C GLU A 17 -7.24 18.82 12.63
N GLU A 18 -7.83 17.62 12.62
CA GLU A 18 -9.27 17.42 12.68
C GLU A 18 -9.87 18.05 13.95
N ILE A 19 -9.22 17.83 15.10
CA ILE A 19 -9.62 18.45 16.37
C ILE A 19 -9.59 19.99 16.27
N LYS A 20 -8.51 20.55 15.71
CA LYS A 20 -8.37 22.02 15.57
C LYS A 20 -9.38 22.65 14.62
N LYS A 21 -9.79 21.93 13.57
CA LYS A 21 -10.82 22.38 12.62
C LYS A 21 -12.24 22.17 13.16
N GLY A 22 -12.40 21.37 14.22
CA GLY A 22 -13.70 20.96 14.73
C GLY A 22 -14.39 19.92 13.82
N GLU A 23 -13.64 19.24 12.96
CA GLU A 23 -14.10 18.17 12.06
C GLU A 23 -14.27 16.85 12.84
N THR A 24 -14.92 16.94 14.00
CA THR A 24 -15.27 15.78 14.84
C THR A 24 -16.74 15.42 14.61
N TYR A 25 -17.02 14.14 14.48
CA TYR A 25 -18.39 13.65 14.40
C TYR A 25 -18.94 13.52 15.80
N LYS A 26 -19.99 14.27 16.12
CA LYS A 26 -20.73 14.08 17.37
C LYS A 26 -22.09 13.52 17.04
N VAL A 27 -22.22 12.19 17.02
CA VAL A 27 -23.53 11.58 16.89
C VAL A 27 -24.28 11.76 18.21
N LYS A 28 -25.57 12.07 18.11
CA LYS A 28 -26.45 12.16 19.28
C LYS A 28 -26.45 10.78 19.94
N GLU A 29 -26.07 10.70 21.23
CA GLU A 29 -25.92 9.48 22.06
C GLU A 29 -24.49 8.90 22.16
N GLU A 30 -23.50 9.41 21.41
CA GLU A 30 -22.08 9.03 21.62
C GLU A 30 -21.47 9.75 22.83
N LEU A 31 -20.65 9.01 23.59
CA LEU A 31 -20.01 9.51 24.81
C LEU A 31 -18.88 10.51 24.52
N TYR A 32 -18.17 10.29 23.41
CA TYR A 32 -17.03 11.10 22.97
C TYR A 32 -17.22 11.55 21.52
N PRO A 33 -16.78 12.76 21.13
CA PRO A 33 -16.69 13.13 19.72
C PRO A 33 -15.74 12.16 19.00
N SER A 34 -16.15 11.67 17.83
CA SER A 34 -15.40 10.72 17.03
C SER A 34 -14.50 11.41 16.01
N LEU A 35 -13.25 10.95 15.92
CA LEU A 35 -12.29 11.28 14.87
C LEU A 35 -12.51 10.36 13.68
N GLY A 36 -12.51 10.94 12.48
CA GLY A 36 -12.73 10.18 11.25
C GLY A 36 -11.54 9.31 10.83
N ASN A 37 -11.77 8.54 9.77
CA ASN A 37 -10.71 7.79 9.10
C ASN A 37 -9.62 8.70 8.53
N VAL A 38 -8.38 8.21 8.49
CA VAL A 38 -7.28 8.87 7.78
C VAL A 38 -7.46 8.73 6.26
N ASP A 39 -6.68 9.49 5.48
CA ASP A 39 -6.74 9.38 4.03
C ASP A 39 -6.23 8.01 3.57
N TYR A 40 -7.14 7.20 3.02
CA TYR A 40 -6.84 5.88 2.47
C TYR A 40 -5.72 5.89 1.41
N TYR A 41 -5.65 6.94 0.57
CA TYR A 41 -4.59 7.05 -0.42
C TYR A 41 -3.23 7.27 0.23
N ARG A 42 -3.18 8.06 1.32
CA ARG A 42 -1.95 8.25 2.10
C ARG A 42 -1.49 6.97 2.76
N LEU A 43 -2.40 6.20 3.36
CA LEU A 43 -2.08 4.87 3.90
C LEU A 43 -1.44 4.00 2.81
N THR A 44 -2.07 3.93 1.63
CA THR A 44 -1.58 3.12 0.51
C THR A 44 -0.18 3.57 0.05
N GLU A 45 0.10 4.88 -0.01
CA GLU A 45 1.42 5.41 -0.34
C GLU A 45 2.51 4.90 0.64
N TYR A 46 2.22 4.83 1.94
CA TYR A 46 3.18 4.32 2.92
C TYR A 46 3.43 2.82 2.78
N VAL A 47 2.37 2.04 2.50
CA VAL A 47 2.50 0.60 2.20
C VAL A 47 3.35 0.39 0.94
N GLU A 48 3.12 1.15 -0.13
CA GLU A 48 3.91 1.08 -1.35
C GLU A 48 5.39 1.42 -1.12
N LYS A 49 5.69 2.41 -0.27
CA LYS A 49 7.08 2.73 0.11
C LYS A 49 7.75 1.56 0.84
N VAL A 50 7.02 0.83 1.69
CA VAL A 50 7.53 -0.39 2.35
C VAL A 50 7.78 -1.50 1.32
N ALA A 51 6.82 -1.73 0.42
CA ALA A 51 6.96 -2.73 -0.65
C ALA A 51 8.18 -2.43 -1.56
N ASN A 52 8.32 -1.19 -2.02
CA ASN A 52 9.46 -0.76 -2.85
C ASN A 52 10.79 -0.96 -2.13
N LYS A 53 10.84 -0.69 -0.81
CA LYS A 53 12.03 -0.97 0.00
C LYS A 53 12.33 -2.47 0.02
N LEU A 54 11.34 -3.33 0.25
CA LEU A 54 11.51 -4.80 0.25
C LEU A 54 11.98 -5.34 -1.11
N PHE A 55 11.46 -4.83 -2.23
CA PHE A 55 11.91 -5.19 -3.57
C PHE A 55 13.36 -4.81 -3.84
N SER A 56 13.82 -3.67 -3.30
CA SER A 56 15.20 -3.20 -3.46
C SER A 56 16.23 -3.95 -2.61
N MET A 57 15.78 -4.73 -1.61
CA MET A 57 16.65 -5.42 -0.65
C MET A 57 16.95 -6.86 -1.08
N CYS A 58 18.17 -7.31 -0.79
CA CYS A 58 18.52 -8.73 -0.89
C CYS A 58 17.72 -9.54 0.14
N LYS A 59 17.64 -10.86 -0.08
CA LYS A 59 16.79 -11.75 0.72
C LYS A 59 17.23 -11.80 2.18
N GLU A 60 18.53 -11.71 2.41
CA GLU A 60 19.19 -11.84 3.71
C GLU A 60 18.90 -10.65 4.63
N ASP A 61 18.69 -9.46 4.06
CA ASP A 61 18.44 -8.23 4.84
C ASP A 61 16.96 -8.04 5.21
N ARG A 62 16.03 -8.72 4.51
CA ARG A 62 14.58 -8.55 4.74
C ARG A 62 14.15 -8.91 6.17
N PRO A 63 14.64 -10.00 6.80
CA PRO A 63 14.30 -10.29 8.20
C PRO A 63 14.79 -9.22 9.17
N ILE A 64 15.95 -8.62 8.91
CA ILE A 64 16.49 -7.53 9.73
C ILE A 64 15.60 -6.30 9.61
N TYR A 65 15.20 -5.95 8.39
CA TYR A 65 14.28 -4.84 8.14
C TYR A 65 12.91 -5.07 8.78
N ALA A 66 12.35 -6.29 8.66
CA ALA A 66 11.08 -6.65 9.26
C ALA A 66 11.14 -6.53 10.79
N LYS A 67 12.21 -7.04 11.43
CA LYS A 67 12.43 -6.87 12.88
C LYS A 67 12.38 -5.40 13.30
N LEU A 68 13.14 -4.54 12.64
CA LEU A 68 13.18 -3.10 12.95
C LEU A 68 11.84 -2.41 12.69
N MET A 69 11.08 -2.86 11.68
CA MET A 69 9.73 -2.35 11.40
C MET A 69 8.74 -2.77 12.48
N ILE A 70 8.76 -4.04 12.91
CA ILE A 70 7.90 -4.58 13.96
C ILE A 70 8.18 -3.88 15.31
N GLU A 71 9.45 -3.74 15.69
CA GLU A 71 9.83 -2.99 16.90
C GLU A 71 9.31 -1.55 16.84
N CYS A 72 9.42 -0.89 15.68
CA CYS A 72 8.88 0.45 15.48
C CYS A 72 7.35 0.46 15.60
N ILE A 73 6.66 -0.45 14.92
CA ILE A 73 5.20 -0.55 14.95
C ILE A 73 4.72 -0.78 16.37
N ASN A 74 5.30 -1.73 17.11
CA ASN A 74 4.95 -2.02 18.49
C ASN A 74 4.99 -0.77 19.39
N ILE A 75 6.08 0.01 19.30
CA ILE A 75 6.24 1.24 20.08
C ILE A 75 5.14 2.25 19.73
N TYR A 76 4.91 2.49 18.44
CA TYR A 76 3.98 3.53 18.03
C TYR A 76 2.52 3.11 18.23
N TYR A 77 2.19 1.87 17.96
CA TYR A 77 0.86 1.30 18.15
C TYR A 77 0.39 1.47 19.61
N GLY A 78 1.25 1.13 20.57
CA GLY A 78 0.94 1.25 21.99
C GLY A 78 0.83 2.67 22.55
N ILE A 79 1.20 3.69 21.77
CA ILE A 79 1.09 5.11 22.17
C ILE A 79 0.16 5.91 21.25
N CYS A 80 -0.59 5.26 20.36
CA CYS A 80 -1.54 5.95 19.47
C CYS A 80 -2.76 6.49 20.23
N TYR A 81 -3.17 5.80 21.29
CA TYR A 81 -4.31 6.13 22.14
C TYR A 81 -3.86 6.21 23.62
N ASP A 82 -4.60 6.96 24.43
CA ASP A 82 -4.34 7.15 25.85
C ASP A 82 -5.05 6.11 26.73
N SER A 83 -6.22 5.63 26.31
CA SER A 83 -6.93 4.55 27.00
C SER A 83 -7.90 3.82 26.09
N VAL A 84 -8.33 2.63 26.52
CA VAL A 84 -9.42 1.88 25.90
C VAL A 84 -10.58 1.82 26.88
N GLU A 85 -11.77 2.20 26.42
CA GLU A 85 -12.98 2.18 27.24
C GLU A 85 -14.03 1.26 26.60
N MET A 86 -14.80 0.54 27.43
CA MET A 86 -15.92 -0.27 26.96
C MET A 86 -17.20 0.56 27.03
N VAL A 87 -17.74 0.91 25.87
CA VAL A 87 -18.98 1.68 25.74
C VAL A 87 -20.13 0.79 25.29
N THR A 88 -21.36 1.20 25.60
CA THR A 88 -22.57 0.53 25.11
C THR A 88 -23.20 1.39 24.02
N THR A 89 -23.18 0.91 22.79
CA THR A 89 -23.71 1.60 21.61
C THR A 89 -25.05 1.00 21.18
N ASP A 90 -25.97 1.86 20.73
CA ASP A 90 -27.24 1.40 20.14
C ASP A 90 -27.05 1.17 18.64
N VAL A 91 -26.88 -0.08 18.26
CA VAL A 91 -26.72 -0.48 16.85
C VAL A 91 -28.09 -0.63 16.22
N ILE A 92 -28.42 0.28 15.29
CA ILE A 92 -29.68 0.26 14.55
C ILE A 92 -29.50 -0.56 13.28
N ASN A 93 -30.21 -1.67 13.18
CA ASN A 93 -30.30 -2.41 11.93
C ASN A 93 -31.11 -1.60 10.92
N LYS A 94 -30.43 -0.97 9.95
CA LYS A 94 -31.04 -0.10 8.92
C LYS A 94 -32.16 -0.77 8.11
N LYS A 95 -32.16 -2.10 7.98
CA LYS A 95 -33.20 -2.85 7.24
C LYS A 95 -34.45 -3.13 8.07
N THR A 96 -34.32 -3.25 9.39
CA THR A 96 -35.43 -3.68 10.27
C THR A 96 -35.87 -2.59 11.25
N GLY A 97 -35.10 -1.50 11.39
CA GLY A 97 -35.35 -0.42 12.35
C GLY A 97 -35.16 -0.83 13.82
N LYS A 98 -34.79 -2.09 14.10
CA LYS A 98 -34.56 -2.58 15.46
C LYS A 98 -33.20 -2.09 15.96
N SER A 99 -33.19 -1.51 17.16
CA SER A 99 -31.96 -1.26 17.91
C SER A 99 -31.59 -2.48 18.75
N ARG A 100 -30.29 -2.72 18.89
CA ARG A 100 -29.71 -3.60 19.90
C ARG A 100 -28.58 -2.85 20.60
N LYS A 101 -28.42 -3.10 21.89
CA LYS A 101 -27.27 -2.61 22.64
C LYS A 101 -26.09 -3.55 22.42
N GLU A 102 -25.00 -3.04 21.90
CA GLU A 102 -23.73 -3.76 21.79
C GLU A 102 -22.70 -3.11 22.69
N LYS A 103 -21.81 -3.94 23.23
CA LYS A 103 -20.64 -3.46 23.98
C LYS A 103 -19.48 -3.46 23.02
N GLU A 104 -18.88 -2.30 22.84
CA GLU A 104 -17.76 -2.09 21.94
C GLU A 104 -16.62 -1.44 22.71
N TYR A 105 -15.39 -1.82 22.38
CA TYR A 105 -14.21 -1.12 22.86
C TYR A 105 -13.99 0.10 21.97
N VAL A 106 -13.85 1.27 22.59
CA VAL A 106 -13.46 2.50 21.91
C VAL A 106 -12.07 2.92 22.36
N TYR A 107 -11.28 3.38 21.40
CA TYR A 107 -9.92 3.87 21.62
C TYR A 107 -10.00 5.37 21.86
N ILE A 108 -9.47 5.82 23.01
CA ILE A 108 -9.59 7.20 23.45
C ILE A 108 -8.28 7.94 23.26
N TYR A 109 -8.35 9.06 22.56
CA TYR A 109 -7.29 10.04 22.41
C TYR A 109 -7.60 11.29 23.24
N GLU A 110 -6.68 11.72 24.10
CA GLU A 110 -6.82 12.91 24.93
C GLU A 110 -5.99 14.06 24.36
N PHE A 111 -6.66 15.17 24.02
CA PHE A 111 -6.01 16.38 23.53
C PHE A 111 -6.46 17.59 24.34
N LYS A 112 -5.50 18.21 25.05
CA LYS A 112 -5.74 19.38 25.91
C LYS A 112 -6.84 19.18 26.96
N GLY A 113 -6.95 17.96 27.50
CA GLY A 113 -7.94 17.60 28.53
C GLY A 113 -9.32 17.24 27.97
N GLU A 114 -9.49 17.21 26.65
CA GLU A 114 -10.69 16.70 25.98
C GLU A 114 -10.44 15.30 25.43
N LYS A 115 -11.44 14.41 25.57
CA LYS A 115 -11.38 13.03 25.10
C LYS A 115 -12.10 12.88 23.77
N PHE A 116 -11.48 12.15 22.85
CA PHE A 116 -11.98 11.85 21.52
C PHE A 116 -11.96 10.35 21.27
N ASP A 117 -12.96 9.83 20.58
CA ASP A 117 -12.97 8.45 20.09
C ASP A 117 -12.18 8.40 18.78
N MET A 118 -11.06 7.69 18.78
CA MET A 118 -10.18 7.50 17.61
C MET A 118 -10.32 6.12 16.96
N SER A 119 -11.40 5.38 17.26
CA SER A 119 -11.55 3.99 16.78
C SER A 119 -11.52 3.86 15.26
N ALA A 120 -11.99 4.86 14.51
CA ALA A 120 -11.88 4.87 13.05
C ALA A 120 -10.42 4.98 12.59
N ALA A 121 -9.64 5.89 13.18
CA ALA A 121 -8.21 6.01 12.90
C ALA A 121 -7.42 4.77 13.33
N MET A 122 -7.80 4.13 14.44
CA MET A 122 -7.21 2.84 14.85
C MET A 122 -7.48 1.73 13.85
N SER A 123 -8.70 1.66 13.28
CA SER A 123 -8.99 0.71 12.21
C SER A 123 -8.08 0.92 11.00
N ASP A 124 -7.73 2.16 10.65
CA ASP A 124 -6.81 2.43 9.55
C ASP A 124 -5.35 2.11 9.91
N ILE A 125 -4.97 2.27 11.19
CA ILE A 125 -3.67 1.81 11.69
C ILE A 125 -3.57 0.29 11.59
N ASP A 126 -4.62 -0.44 11.99
CA ASP A 126 -4.69 -1.90 11.89
C ASP A 126 -4.54 -2.34 10.43
N ASP A 127 -5.27 -1.71 9.52
CA ASP A 127 -5.18 -1.96 8.07
C ASP A 127 -3.75 -1.75 7.54
N PHE A 128 -3.05 -0.70 8.01
CA PHE A 128 -1.65 -0.46 7.64
C PHE A 128 -0.72 -1.56 8.17
N VAL A 129 -0.87 -1.96 9.44
CA VAL A 129 -0.03 -3.00 10.05
C VAL A 129 -0.30 -4.34 9.39
N GLU A 130 -1.56 -4.70 9.14
CA GLU A 130 -1.97 -5.90 8.41
C GLU A 130 -1.30 -5.94 7.03
N ALA A 131 -1.36 -4.82 6.28
CA ALA A 131 -0.74 -4.71 4.97
C ALA A 131 0.78 -4.92 5.00
N VAL A 132 1.46 -4.30 5.97
CA VAL A 132 2.92 -4.43 6.14
C VAL A 132 3.31 -5.86 6.51
N PHE A 133 2.56 -6.52 7.39
CA PHE A 133 2.80 -7.92 7.76
C PHE A 133 2.54 -8.86 6.59
N GLY A 134 1.46 -8.66 5.84
CA GLY A 134 1.18 -9.38 4.60
C GLY A 134 2.34 -9.29 3.60
N LEU A 135 2.91 -8.08 3.41
CA LEU A 135 4.09 -7.90 2.57
C LEU A 135 5.31 -8.68 3.07
N PHE A 136 5.58 -8.71 4.38
CA PHE A 136 6.69 -9.50 4.90
C PHE A 136 6.50 -11.00 4.65
N LEU A 137 5.29 -11.51 4.87
CA LEU A 137 4.94 -12.90 4.59
C LEU A 137 5.11 -13.24 3.10
N ASP A 138 4.65 -12.38 2.19
CA ASP A 138 4.79 -12.55 0.73
C ASP A 138 6.26 -12.61 0.29
N PHE A 139 7.14 -11.89 0.99
CA PHE A 139 8.58 -11.89 0.74
C PHE A 139 9.32 -13.06 1.43
N GLY A 140 8.58 -13.98 2.06
CA GLY A 140 9.11 -15.17 2.72
C GLY A 140 9.80 -14.88 4.06
N VAL A 141 9.45 -13.78 4.73
CA VAL A 141 9.95 -13.45 6.06
C VAL A 141 9.06 -14.13 7.11
N ASP A 142 9.68 -14.84 8.05
CA ASP A 142 8.99 -15.48 9.18
C ASP A 142 8.67 -14.44 10.27
N VAL A 143 7.56 -13.71 10.07
CA VAL A 143 7.11 -12.65 10.98
C VAL A 143 6.73 -13.20 12.35
N TYR A 144 6.08 -14.37 12.40
CA TYR A 144 5.69 -15.05 13.65
C TYR A 144 6.89 -15.28 14.57
N SER A 145 7.95 -15.90 14.04
CA SER A 145 9.17 -16.13 14.83
C SER A 145 9.86 -14.85 15.26
N ILE A 146 9.72 -13.75 14.49
CA ILE A 146 10.30 -12.46 14.85
C ILE A 146 9.53 -11.85 16.02
N ILE A 147 8.19 -11.78 15.94
CA ILE A 147 7.34 -11.23 17.00
C ILE A 147 7.59 -11.98 18.32
N LYS A 148 7.52 -13.31 18.30
CA LYS A 148 7.75 -14.13 19.50
C LYS A 148 9.12 -13.86 20.16
N LYS A 149 10.18 -13.74 19.35
CA LYS A 149 11.54 -13.44 19.86
C LYS A 149 11.67 -12.03 20.43
N LEU A 150 10.87 -11.08 19.93
CA LEU A 150 10.82 -9.72 20.44
C LEU A 150 10.04 -9.66 21.75
N GLU A 151 8.89 -10.34 21.81
CA GLU A 151 8.06 -10.48 23.00
C GLU A 151 8.83 -11.14 24.17
N GLU A 152 9.59 -12.20 23.92
CA GLU A 152 10.45 -12.84 24.94
C GLU A 152 11.47 -11.87 25.57
N LYS A 153 11.78 -10.76 24.89
CA LYS A 153 12.74 -9.73 25.33
C LYS A 153 12.07 -8.45 25.81
N ALA A 154 10.75 -8.38 25.74
CA ALA A 154 9.94 -7.24 26.11
C ALA A 154 10.03 -6.93 27.61
N ALA A 155 10.19 -5.66 27.95
CA ALA A 155 10.02 -5.17 29.32
C ALA A 155 8.66 -4.46 29.40
N ARG A 156 7.60 -5.19 29.78
CA ARG A 156 6.21 -4.76 30.09
C ARG A 156 5.75 -3.40 29.50
N SER A 157 4.70 -3.47 28.68
CA SER A 157 4.00 -2.39 27.95
C SER A 157 4.23 -2.49 26.43
N ASP A 158 4.15 -3.70 25.90
CA ASP A 158 4.27 -3.94 24.46
C ASP A 158 2.96 -4.53 23.94
N CYS A 159 2.57 -4.13 22.73
CA CYS A 159 1.36 -4.54 22.05
C CYS A 159 1.57 -5.80 21.20
N TYR A 160 2.48 -6.69 21.63
CA TYR A 160 2.82 -7.87 20.82
C TYR A 160 1.64 -8.83 20.69
N ASP A 161 0.77 -8.94 21.72
CA ASP A 161 -0.46 -9.72 21.65
C ASP A 161 -1.38 -9.20 20.52
N GLU A 162 -1.61 -7.88 20.46
CA GLU A 162 -2.40 -7.26 19.40
C GLU A 162 -1.75 -7.42 18.02
N LEU A 163 -0.41 -7.32 17.93
CA LEU A 163 0.31 -7.55 16.69
C LEU A 163 0.25 -9.01 16.23
N GLU A 164 0.21 -9.98 17.15
CA GLU A 164 0.00 -11.39 16.81
C GLU A 164 -1.40 -11.62 16.24
N ASP A 165 -2.42 -11.00 16.83
CA ASP A 165 -3.79 -11.05 16.31
C ASP A 165 -3.87 -10.45 14.89
N ILE A 166 -3.30 -9.25 14.68
CA ILE A 166 -3.25 -8.61 13.35
C ILE A 166 -2.46 -9.48 12.36
N LEU A 167 -1.36 -10.11 12.78
CA LEU A 167 -0.60 -11.04 11.94
C LEU A 167 -1.43 -12.27 11.56
N ALA A 168 -2.21 -12.82 12.48
CA ALA A 168 -3.12 -13.93 12.20
C ALA A 168 -4.19 -13.52 11.17
N PHE A 169 -4.71 -12.30 11.25
CA PHE A 169 -5.56 -11.75 10.21
C PHE A 169 -4.81 -11.61 8.88
N ALA A 170 -3.63 -10.99 8.86
CA ALA A 170 -2.83 -10.81 7.64
C ALA A 170 -2.50 -12.13 6.93
N ALA A 171 -2.14 -13.17 7.69
CA ALA A 171 -1.80 -14.49 7.15
C ALA A 171 -3.01 -15.23 6.54
N ASN A 172 -4.21 -14.96 7.06
CA ASN A 172 -5.46 -15.55 6.58
C ASN A 172 -6.26 -14.61 5.65
N GLY A 173 -5.82 -13.36 5.55
CA GLY A 173 -6.55 -12.24 5.01
C GLY A 173 -6.58 -12.21 3.48
N PRO A 174 -7.65 -11.68 2.87
CA PRO A 174 -7.74 -11.48 1.43
C PRO A 174 -6.99 -10.23 0.95
N VAL A 175 -6.53 -9.35 1.85
CA VAL A 175 -6.11 -7.96 1.52
C VAL A 175 -4.93 -7.93 0.55
N PHE A 176 -3.98 -8.87 0.68
CA PHE A 176 -2.86 -9.06 -0.24
C PHE A 176 -2.64 -10.52 -0.64
N ASN A 177 -3.71 -11.31 -0.71
CA ASN A 177 -3.59 -12.66 -1.26
C ASN A 177 -3.29 -12.53 -2.77
N LEU A 178 -2.00 -12.47 -3.15
CA LEU A 178 -1.52 -12.39 -4.55
C LEU A 178 -2.12 -13.50 -5.42
N ASN A 179 -2.60 -14.60 -4.80
CA ASN A 179 -3.24 -15.73 -5.46
C ASN A 179 -4.78 -15.64 -5.56
N LYS A 180 -5.47 -14.78 -4.78
CA LYS A 180 -6.95 -14.72 -4.72
C LYS A 180 -7.56 -13.38 -5.14
N GLY A 181 -6.93 -12.73 -6.11
CA GLY A 181 -7.53 -11.61 -6.80
C GLY A 181 -6.46 -10.70 -7.34
N ILE A 182 -6.03 -10.97 -8.57
CA ILE A 182 -5.33 -9.95 -9.36
C ILE A 182 -6.33 -8.78 -9.46
N ARG A 183 -6.23 -7.78 -8.55
CA ARG A 183 -6.80 -6.45 -8.77
C ARG A 183 -6.42 -6.11 -10.19
N LYS A 184 -7.42 -5.85 -11.06
CA LYS A 184 -7.20 -5.56 -12.48
C LYS A 184 -6.01 -4.62 -12.55
N LYS A 185 -4.87 -5.12 -13.08
CA LYS A 185 -3.69 -4.30 -13.30
C LYS A 185 -4.20 -3.04 -13.98
N LEU A 186 -3.83 -1.87 -13.44
CA LEU A 186 -3.99 -0.61 -14.16
C LEU A 186 -3.58 -0.88 -15.61
N PRO A 187 -4.37 -0.47 -16.61
CA PRO A 187 -4.09 -0.79 -17.99
C PRO A 187 -2.67 -0.34 -18.33
N ARG A 188 -1.75 -1.29 -18.38
CA ARG A 188 -0.37 -1.07 -18.82
C ARG A 188 -0.37 -1.19 -20.33
N ALA A 189 0.50 -0.41 -20.97
CA ALA A 189 0.78 -0.57 -22.38
C ALA A 189 1.07 -2.05 -22.69
N LYS A 190 0.48 -2.57 -23.75
CA LYS A 190 0.73 -3.93 -24.22
C LYS A 190 2.21 -4.07 -24.57
N THR A 191 2.76 -5.28 -24.49
CA THR A 191 4.16 -5.55 -24.84
C THR A 191 4.52 -5.05 -26.24
N THR A 192 3.59 -5.11 -27.21
CA THR A 192 3.78 -4.54 -28.55
C THR A 192 3.91 -3.02 -28.56
N GLU A 193 3.12 -2.32 -27.75
CA GLU A 193 3.18 -0.85 -27.62
C GLU A 193 4.49 -0.41 -26.94
N GLN A 194 4.92 -1.14 -25.91
CA GLN A 194 6.21 -0.91 -25.24
C GLN A 194 7.38 -1.09 -26.22
N VAL A 195 7.38 -2.17 -27.00
CA VAL A 195 8.40 -2.45 -28.01
C VAL A 195 8.40 -1.38 -29.11
N ASP A 196 7.24 -0.96 -29.60
CA ASP A 196 7.12 0.07 -30.65
C ASP A 196 7.67 1.43 -30.19
N VAL A 197 7.36 1.84 -28.96
CA VAL A 197 7.89 3.08 -28.36
C VAL A 197 9.41 3.02 -28.26
N ILE A 198 9.96 1.94 -27.72
CA ILE A 198 11.41 1.77 -27.54
C ILE A 198 12.13 1.74 -28.88
N ARG A 199 11.60 1.01 -29.88
CA ARG A 199 12.14 1.00 -31.24
C ARG A 199 12.12 2.39 -31.89
N THR A 200 11.03 3.13 -31.69
CA THR A 200 10.90 4.50 -32.22
C THR A 200 11.98 5.40 -31.63
N PHE A 201 12.21 5.35 -30.32
CA PHE A 201 13.27 6.13 -29.67
C PHE A 201 14.67 5.72 -30.13
N ILE A 202 14.97 4.41 -30.18
CA ILE A 202 16.27 3.91 -30.65
C ILE A 202 16.55 4.38 -32.08
N LYS A 203 15.54 4.31 -32.96
CA LYS A 203 15.63 4.78 -34.34
C LYS A 203 15.83 6.30 -34.42
N SER A 204 15.09 7.07 -33.64
CA SER A 204 15.22 8.53 -33.57
C SER A 204 16.59 8.97 -33.05
N ALA A 205 17.19 8.19 -32.15
CA ALA A 205 18.54 8.41 -31.65
C ALA A 205 19.65 7.98 -32.64
N GLY A 206 19.29 7.40 -33.80
CA GLY A 206 20.25 6.90 -34.78
C GLY A 206 21.03 5.66 -34.32
N VAL A 207 20.58 4.99 -33.26
CA VAL A 207 21.26 3.83 -32.67
C VAL A 207 20.79 2.56 -33.39
N LYS A 208 21.73 1.71 -33.79
CA LYS A 208 21.43 0.36 -34.27
C LYS A 208 21.63 -0.62 -33.12
N TYR A 209 20.59 -1.38 -32.80
CA TYR A 209 20.70 -2.50 -31.87
C TYR A 209 21.22 -3.74 -32.61
N LYS A 210 21.85 -4.66 -31.86
CA LYS A 210 22.58 -5.81 -32.41
C LYS A 210 21.68 -6.80 -33.13
N ASP A 211 20.66 -7.30 -32.43
CA ASP A 211 19.67 -8.25 -32.92
C ASP A 211 18.41 -8.20 -32.05
N ASP A 212 17.33 -8.84 -32.51
CA ASP A 212 16.06 -8.86 -31.78
C ASP A 212 16.12 -9.62 -30.45
N THR A 213 17.13 -10.49 -30.24
CA THR A 213 17.36 -11.17 -28.96
C THR A 213 17.89 -10.18 -27.93
N ALA A 214 18.93 -9.43 -28.27
CA ALA A 214 19.48 -8.38 -27.42
C ALA A 214 18.44 -7.28 -27.11
N LEU A 215 17.57 -6.96 -28.08
CA LEU A 215 16.46 -6.04 -27.85
C LEU A 215 15.42 -6.63 -26.88
N ALA A 216 15.07 -7.91 -27.02
CA ALA A 216 14.12 -8.58 -26.12
C ALA A 216 14.65 -8.66 -24.68
N GLU A 217 15.94 -8.98 -24.50
CA GLU A 217 16.64 -8.95 -23.21
C GLU A 217 16.55 -7.56 -22.56
N PHE A 218 16.91 -6.52 -23.32
CA PHE A 218 16.85 -5.14 -22.85
C PHE A 218 15.43 -4.71 -22.44
N ILE A 219 14.42 -5.04 -23.24
CA ILE A 219 13.02 -4.71 -22.95
C ILE A 219 12.50 -5.53 -21.75
N SER A 220 12.89 -6.80 -21.64
CA SER A 220 12.54 -7.65 -20.50
C SER A 220 13.13 -7.10 -19.20
N TRP A 221 14.36 -6.60 -19.23
CA TRP A 221 14.99 -5.91 -18.11
C TRP A 221 14.29 -4.58 -17.77
N LEU A 222 13.93 -3.78 -18.77
CA LEU A 222 13.35 -2.44 -18.57
C LEU A 222 11.88 -2.47 -18.14
N CYS A 223 11.08 -3.34 -18.75
CA CYS A 223 9.61 -3.34 -18.64
C CYS A 223 9.05 -4.59 -17.95
N GLY A 224 9.89 -5.59 -17.65
CA GLY A 224 9.49 -6.90 -17.15
C GLY A 224 8.93 -7.81 -18.26
N GLY A 225 8.46 -9.00 -17.86
CA GLY A 225 8.10 -10.08 -18.78
C GLY A 225 9.24 -11.08 -18.94
N THR A 226 9.04 -12.11 -19.77
CA THR A 226 10.12 -13.02 -20.17
C THR A 226 10.64 -12.60 -21.54
N GLU A 227 11.96 -12.69 -21.73
CA GLU A 227 12.63 -12.42 -23.02
C GLU A 227 11.95 -13.17 -24.17
N ASP A 228 11.60 -14.43 -23.90
CA ASP A 228 10.94 -15.31 -24.86
C ASP A 228 9.53 -14.81 -25.25
N SER A 229 8.78 -14.25 -24.30
CA SER A 229 7.48 -13.62 -24.57
C SER A 229 7.63 -12.30 -25.32
N VAL A 230 8.61 -11.46 -24.95
CA VAL A 230 8.90 -10.21 -25.66
C VAL A 230 9.30 -10.48 -27.10
N ARG A 231 10.18 -11.47 -27.33
CA ARG A 231 10.63 -11.86 -28.67
C ARG A 231 9.49 -12.42 -29.53
N LYS A 232 8.63 -13.27 -28.96
CA LYS A 232 7.54 -13.93 -29.70
C LYS A 232 6.31 -13.05 -29.93
N ASN A 233 5.97 -12.21 -28.95
CA ASN A 233 4.70 -11.48 -28.91
C ASN A 233 4.86 -9.95 -29.02
N GLY A 234 6.02 -9.42 -28.66
CA GLY A 234 6.32 -7.98 -28.72
C GLY A 234 7.05 -7.58 -30.00
N ILE A 235 8.03 -8.39 -30.41
CA ILE A 235 8.84 -8.21 -31.63
C ILE A 235 8.15 -8.93 -32.81
N VAL A 236 6.88 -8.61 -33.05
CA VAL A 236 6.14 -9.12 -34.21
C VAL A 236 6.28 -8.12 -35.36
N PRO A 237 6.48 -8.54 -36.62
CA PRO A 237 6.38 -7.66 -37.78
C PRO A 237 5.03 -6.95 -37.75
N ASN A 238 5.05 -5.61 -37.69
CA ASN A 238 3.87 -4.80 -37.42
C ASN A 238 2.83 -4.99 -38.54
N THR A 239 1.77 -5.79 -38.30
CA THR A 239 0.71 -6.06 -39.29
C THR A 239 -0.39 -5.00 -39.30
N GLY A 240 -0.30 -3.97 -38.45
CA GLY A 240 -1.20 -2.84 -38.48
C GLY A 240 -0.97 -1.87 -37.33
N TYR A 241 -1.04 -0.58 -37.63
CA TYR A 241 -0.95 0.53 -36.67
C TYR A 241 -2.22 0.67 -35.80
N GLY A 242 -2.77 -0.44 -35.30
CA GLY A 242 -4.04 -0.46 -34.57
C GLY A 242 -4.05 0.43 -33.31
N ASN A 243 -2.86 0.76 -32.79
CA ASN A 243 -2.68 1.53 -31.55
C ASN A 243 -2.16 2.97 -31.78
N GLU A 244 -2.07 3.43 -33.02
CA GLU A 244 -1.48 4.73 -33.39
C GLU A 244 -2.16 5.91 -32.71
N LYS A 245 -3.49 5.87 -32.57
CA LYS A 245 -4.25 6.96 -31.94
C LYS A 245 -3.90 7.14 -30.46
N GLU A 246 -3.69 6.03 -29.74
CA GLU A 246 -3.34 6.09 -28.32
C GLU A 246 -1.89 6.55 -28.14
N LEU A 247 -0.95 6.01 -28.94
CA LEU A 247 0.44 6.47 -28.91
C LEU A 247 0.55 7.96 -29.26
N LYS A 248 -0.11 8.43 -30.33
CA LYS A 248 -0.17 9.87 -30.68
C LYS A 248 -0.59 10.73 -29.50
N LYS A 249 -1.64 10.32 -28.77
CA LYS A 249 -2.11 11.05 -27.59
C LYS A 249 -1.06 11.07 -26.48
N GLN A 250 -0.42 9.94 -26.18
CA GLN A 250 0.58 9.85 -25.11
C GLN A 250 1.85 10.65 -25.42
N PHE A 251 2.33 10.61 -26.67
CA PHE A 251 3.47 11.41 -27.12
C PHE A 251 3.15 12.91 -27.14
N ALA A 252 1.94 13.31 -27.58
CA ALA A 252 1.52 14.71 -27.56
C ALA A 252 1.49 15.30 -26.14
N ASN A 253 1.11 14.50 -25.13
CA ASN A 253 1.11 14.94 -23.73
C ASN A 253 2.49 15.35 -23.20
N ILE A 254 3.57 14.84 -23.82
CA ILE A 254 4.95 15.19 -23.49
C ILE A 254 5.61 16.09 -24.55
N GLY A 255 4.82 16.65 -25.47
CA GLY A 255 5.28 17.59 -26.48
C GLY A 255 6.03 16.96 -27.66
N ILE A 256 5.84 15.66 -27.92
CA ILE A 256 6.48 14.95 -29.03
C ILE A 256 5.45 14.66 -30.13
N ASP A 257 5.76 15.02 -31.38
CA ASP A 257 4.96 14.62 -32.53
C ASP A 257 5.35 13.19 -32.98
N TYR A 258 4.39 12.28 -32.91
CA TYR A 258 4.54 10.87 -33.26
C TYR A 258 3.66 10.53 -34.46
N ASP A 259 4.24 9.93 -35.50
CA ASP A 259 3.50 9.50 -36.68
C ASP A 259 4.04 8.17 -37.20
N LYS A 260 3.19 7.13 -37.14
CA LYS A 260 3.45 5.79 -37.69
C LYS A 260 4.83 5.20 -37.33
N GLY A 261 5.23 5.29 -36.07
CA GLY A 261 6.52 4.77 -35.58
C GLY A 261 7.72 5.68 -35.89
N THR A 262 7.46 6.96 -36.11
CA THR A 262 8.48 7.99 -36.33
C THR A 262 8.21 9.19 -35.44
N ILE A 263 9.27 9.74 -34.84
CA ILE A 263 9.21 11.04 -34.15
C ILE A 263 9.52 12.11 -35.18
N LYS A 264 8.66 13.12 -35.30
CA LYS A 264 8.90 14.31 -36.11
C LYS A 264 9.54 15.38 -35.23
N HIS A 265 10.61 15.98 -35.75
CA HIS A 265 11.28 17.14 -35.15
C HIS A 265 10.61 18.43 -35.63
#